data_AF-A0AAJ2MEF5-F1
#
_entry.id   AF-A0AAJ2MEF5-F1
#
_cell.length_a   1.000
_cell.length_b   1.000
_cell.length_c   1.000
_cell.angle_alpha   90.00
_cell.angle_beta   90.00
_cell.angle_gamma   90.00
#
_symmetry.space_group_name_H-M   'P 1'
#
loop_
_entity.id
_entity.type
_entity.pdbx_description
1 polymer ?
#
loop_
_entity_poly.entity_id
_entity_poly.type
_entity_poly.pdbx_seq_one_letter_code
_entity_poly.pdbx_strand_id
1 'polypeptide(L)' 'MTDRETLRAAAQAVASVTRRRQAEHQVRTDGGWVEPDPDLLDLVVECEDVIYSRRPEEPDLTDRLAAVLGDDWEP' A
#
# COMPACT_ATOMS: atom_id res chain seq x y z
N MET A 1 -3.78 14.14 9.48
CA MET A 1 -2.38 14.40 9.10
C MET A 1 -1.52 13.42 9.86
N THR A 2 -1.16 12.34 9.18
CA THR A 2 -0.34 11.25 9.70
C THR A 2 1.13 11.65 9.68
N ASP A 3 1.91 11.13 10.63
CA ASP A 3 3.35 11.38 10.65
C ASP A 3 4.05 10.82 9.40
N ARG A 4 5.08 11.51 8.90
CA ARG A 4 5.76 11.16 7.66
C ARG A 4 6.48 9.81 7.74
N GLU A 5 7.07 9.47 8.90
CA GLU A 5 7.73 8.18 9.08
C GLU A 5 6.70 7.06 9.16
N THR A 6 5.58 7.27 9.86
CA THR A 6 4.45 6.33 9.87
C THR A 6 3.93 6.09 8.45
N LEU A 7 3.78 7.14 7.65
CA LEU A 7 3.29 7.02 6.27
C LEU A 7 4.28 6.29 5.37
N ARG A 8 5.59 6.50 5.59
CA ARG A 8 6.65 5.75 4.89
C ARG A 8 6.63 4.27 5.25
N ALA A 9 6.49 3.94 6.53
CA ALA A 9 6.34 2.56 6.98
C ALA A 9 5.10 1.91 6.38
N ALA A 10 3.98 2.63 6.33
CA ALA A 10 2.73 2.16 5.75
C ALA A 10 2.89 1.89 4.24
N ALA A 11 3.53 2.78 3.49
CA ALA A 11 3.82 2.58 2.07
C ALA A 11 4.67 1.31 1.83
N GLN A 12 5.69 1.07 2.65
CA GLN A 12 6.52 -0.13 2.56
C GLN A 12 5.75 -1.41 2.91
N ALA A 13 4.86 -1.34 3.91
CA ALA A 13 4.02 -2.44 4.31
C ALA A 13 3.01 -2.79 3.20
N VAL A 14 2.32 -1.80 2.63
CA VAL A 14 1.40 -2.00 1.50
C VAL A 14 2.15 -2.58 0.30
N ALA A 15 3.31 -2.05 -0.06
CA ALA A 15 4.13 -2.60 -1.15
C ALA A 15 4.56 -4.06 -0.93
N SER A 16 4.71 -4.48 0.34
CA SER A 16 4.98 -5.88 0.70
C SER A 16 3.74 -6.75 0.56
N VAL A 17 2.55 -6.24 0.93
CA VAL A 17 1.26 -6.89 0.68
C VAL A 17 1.01 -7.06 -0.83
N THR A 18 1.27 -6.03 -1.63
CA THR A 18 1.13 -6.07 -3.10
C THR A 18 1.96 -7.20 -3.70
N ARG A 19 3.25 -7.27 -3.35
CA ARG A 19 4.16 -8.33 -3.83
C ARG A 19 3.71 -9.73 -3.40
N ARG A 20 3.22 -9.87 -2.17
CA ARG A 20 2.69 -11.15 -1.68
C ARG A 20 1.46 -11.59 -2.48
N ARG A 21 0.46 -10.71 -2.65
CA ARG A 21 -0.76 -11.02 -3.43
C ARG A 21 -0.44 -11.37 -4.88
N GLN A 22 0.48 -10.63 -5.50
CA GLN A 22 0.94 -10.92 -6.86
C GLN A 22 1.58 -12.30 -6.95
N ALA A 23 2.47 -12.66 -6.03
CA ALA A 23 3.10 -13.98 -5.98
C ALA A 23 2.07 -15.10 -5.78
N GLU A 24 1.10 -14.92 -4.89
CA GLU A 24 -0.01 -15.86 -4.69
C GLU A 24 -0.87 -16.05 -5.93
N HIS A 25 -1.06 -14.98 -6.72
CA HIS A 25 -1.75 -15.05 -8.01
C HIS A 25 -0.90 -15.77 -9.07
N GLN A 26 0.39 -15.47 -9.14
CA GLN A 26 1.34 -16.07 -10.08
C GLN A 26 1.45 -17.59 -9.90
N VAL A 27 1.38 -18.09 -8.65
CA VAL A 27 1.33 -19.53 -8.35
C VAL A 27 0.07 -20.18 -8.95
N ARG A 28 -1.05 -19.45 -9.04
CA ARG A 28 -2.31 -19.96 -9.63
C ARG A 28 -2.30 -19.92 -11.17
N THR A 29 -1.37 -19.19 -11.78
CA THR A 29 -1.25 -19.00 -13.24
C THR A 29 -0.04 -19.72 -13.82
N ASP A 30 0.34 -20.87 -13.25
CA ASP A 30 1.50 -21.70 -13.66
C ASP A 30 2.83 -20.90 -13.77
N GLY A 31 2.99 -19.87 -12.94
CA GLY A 31 4.20 -19.04 -12.92
C GLY A 31 4.23 -17.94 -13.98
N GLY A 32 3.19 -17.77 -14.80
CA GLY A 32 3.05 -16.63 -15.69
C GLY A 32 3.04 -15.31 -14.92
N TRP A 33 3.67 -14.26 -15.46
CA TRP A 33 3.65 -12.94 -14.83
C TRP A 33 2.21 -12.46 -14.68
N VAL A 34 1.87 -11.95 -13.49
CA VAL A 34 0.56 -11.35 -13.19
C VAL A 34 0.78 -9.91 -12.80
N GLU A 35 -0.08 -9.02 -13.28
CA GLU A 35 -0.06 -7.61 -12.91
C GLU A 35 -0.32 -7.44 -11.39
N PRO A 36 0.41 -6.56 -10.69
CA PRO A 36 0.12 -6.28 -9.29
C PRO A 36 -1.25 -5.62 -9.12
N ASP A 37 -1.85 -5.82 -7.95
CA ASP A 37 -3.13 -5.22 -7.56
C ASP A 37 -3.06 -3.67 -7.70
N PRO A 38 -3.81 -3.07 -8.66
CA PRO A 38 -3.69 -1.64 -8.96
C PRO A 38 -4.12 -0.76 -7.80
N ASP A 39 -5.12 -1.17 -7.02
CA ASP A 39 -5.61 -0.39 -5.88
C ASP A 39 -4.54 -0.30 -4.78
N LEU A 40 -3.76 -1.37 -4.59
CA LEU A 40 -2.64 -1.36 -3.65
C LEU A 40 -1.45 -0.54 -4.17
N LEU A 41 -1.20 -0.55 -5.49
CA LEU A 41 -0.17 0.30 -6.09
C LEU A 41 -0.51 1.78 -5.96
N ASP A 42 -1.75 2.15 -6.25
CA ASP A 42 -2.23 3.53 -6.12
C ASP A 42 -2.16 4.01 -4.66
N LEU A 43 -2.44 3.15 -3.69
CA LEU A 43 -2.30 3.48 -2.27
C LEU A 43 -0.84 3.74 -1.87
N VAL A 44 0.13 2.99 -2.41
CA VAL A 44 1.56 3.26 -2.20
C VAL A 44 1.96 4.61 -2.80
N VAL A 45 1.51 4.89 -4.03
CA VAL A 45 1.79 6.17 -4.72
C VAL A 45 1.19 7.34 -3.95
N GLU A 46 -0.04 7.21 -3.45
CA GLU A 46 -0.69 8.22 -2.63
C GLU A 46 0.13 8.55 -1.38
N CYS A 47 0.62 7.53 -0.65
CA CYS A 47 1.49 7.74 0.50
C CYS A 47 2.76 8.53 0.12
N GLU A 48 3.44 8.16 -0.96
CA GLU A 48 4.64 8.85 -1.43
C GLU A 48 4.35 10.31 -1.83
N ASP A 49 3.25 10.55 -2.53
CA ASP A 49 2.86 11.89 -2.94
C ASP A 49 2.52 12.78 -1.74
N VAL A 50 1.92 12.23 -0.68
CA VAL A 50 1.70 12.95 0.59
C VAL A 50 3.02 13.19 1.32
N ILE A 51 3.90 12.19 1.41
CA ILE A 51 5.24 12.31 2.02
C ILE A 51 6.04 13.48 1.41
N TYR A 52 6.00 13.59 0.08
CA TYR A 52 6.71 14.62 -0.69
C TYR A 52 5.87 15.87 -1.00
N SER A 53 4.72 16.04 -0.33
CA SER A 53 3.84 17.20 -0.47
C SER A 53 3.41 17.51 -1.92
N ARG A 54 3.34 16.48 -2.79
CA ARG A 54 2.85 16.56 -4.17
C ARG A 54 1.32 16.57 -4.23
N ARG A 55 0.67 15.98 -3.23
CA ARG A 55 -0.79 16.03 -3.02
C ARG A 55 -1.10 16.21 -1.51
N PRO A 56 -2.25 16.81 -1.15
CA PRO A 56 -2.72 16.79 0.23
C PRO A 56 -3.11 15.36 0.65
N GLU A 57 -3.01 15.10 1.95
CA GLU A 57 -3.52 13.87 2.57
C GLU A 57 -5.06 13.86 2.47
N GLU A 58 -5.61 12.81 1.85
CA GLU A 58 -7.05 12.62 1.82
C GLU A 58 -7.57 12.20 3.21
N PRO A 59 -8.76 12.67 3.64
CA PRO A 59 -9.27 12.42 4.99
C PRO A 59 -9.41 10.93 5.37
N ASP A 60 -9.60 10.08 4.36
CA ASP A 60 -9.86 8.64 4.52
C ASP A 60 -8.59 7.77 4.32
N LEU A 61 -7.42 8.38 4.11
CA LEU A 61 -6.18 7.64 3.82
C LEU A 61 -5.85 6.65 4.94
N THR A 62 -6.04 7.04 6.20
CA THR A 62 -5.77 6.17 7.35
C THR A 62 -6.71 4.97 7.39
N ASP A 63 -8.00 5.16 7.08
CA ASP A 63 -8.99 4.08 7.04
C ASP A 63 -8.67 3.10 5.90
N ARG A 64 -8.25 3.60 4.74
CA ARG A 64 -7.81 2.77 3.60
C ARG A 64 -6.54 1.97 3.94
N LEU A 65 -5.60 2.56 4.65
CA LEU A 65 -4.41 1.86 5.13
C LEU A 65 -4.77 0.76 6.15
N ALA A 66 -5.64 1.05 7.11
CA ALA A 66 -6.13 0.07 8.09
C ALA A 66 -6.87 -1.10 7.43
N ALA A 67 -7.69 -0.84 6.40
CA ALA A 67 -8.37 -1.89 5.64
C ALA A 67 -7.41 -2.85 4.93
N VAL A 68 -6.20 -2.41 4.58
CA VAL A 68 -5.19 -3.22 3.89
C VAL A 68 -4.24 -3.91 4.87
N LEU A 69 -3.77 -3.18 5.89
CA LEU A 69 -2.73 -3.62 6.82
C LEU A 69 -3.30 -4.31 8.07
N GLY A 70 -4.58 -4.08 8.37
CA GLY A 70 -5.26 -4.47 9.60
C GLY A 70 -5.18 -3.35 10.65
N ASP A 71 -6.22 -3.24 11.47
CA ASP A 71 -6.32 -2.22 12.54
C ASP A 71 -5.21 -2.34 13.60
N ASP A 72 -4.64 -3.53 13.76
CA ASP A 72 -3.56 -3.82 14.72
C ASP A 72 -2.15 -3.54 14.14
N TRP A 73 -2.04 -2.99 12.93
CA TRP A 73 -0.74 -2.75 12.29
C TRP A 73 -0.02 -1.56 12.94
N GLU A 74 1.24 -1.79 13.35
CA GLU A 74 2.14 -0.76 13.89
C GLU A 74 3.38 -0.59 12.98
N PRO A 75 3.84 0.67 12.75
CA PRO A 75 4.97 1.00 11.88
C PRO A 75 6.36 0.64 12.44
#